data_AF-A0A515HHZ6-F1
#
_entry.id   AF-A0A515HHZ6-F1
#
_cell.length_a   1.000
_cell.length_b   1.000
_cell.length_c   1.000
_cell.angle_alpha   90.00
_cell.angle_beta   90.00
_cell.angle_gamma   90.00
#
_symmetry.space_group_name_H-M   'P 1'
#
loop_
_entity.id
_entity.type
_entity.pdbx_description
1 polymer ?
#
loop_
_entity_poly.entity_id
_entity_poly.type
_entity_poly.pdbx_seq_one_letter_code
_entity_poly.pdbx_strand_id
1 'polypeptide(L)'
;MEWIDTILALNGVNTTPAQRNEIGNAIMSMHASGARTLSEFSVTIQDEAIREAIKQYTVDGSMGHLLDAEEDGLSLSDFTVFEIEELMNLGEKFALPVLLYLFRRIERALKGQPSVIILDEAWLMLGHPAFRAKIREWLKVLRKANCLVLMATQSLSDAANSGILDVIVESTATKIFLPNVYARDEDTSALYRRMGLNARQIEILATAIPKRQYYYVSENGRRLYDLALGPMALAFVGASDKESVATIKSLEAKFGHEWVHEWLAGRGLNLNDYLEAA
;
A
#
# COMPACT_ATOMS: atom_id res chain seq x y z
N MET A 1 -9.21 20.44 7.89
CA MET A 1 -10.57 20.28 8.45
C MET A 1 -11.04 18.84 8.32
N GLU A 2 -11.27 18.30 7.11
CA GLU A 2 -11.75 16.91 6.93
C GLU A 2 -10.96 15.83 7.68
N TRP A 3 -9.63 15.96 7.74
CA TRP A 3 -8.78 15.02 8.48
C TRP A 3 -9.05 15.05 10.00
N ILE A 4 -9.25 16.23 10.59
CA ILE A 4 -9.60 16.38 12.01
C ILE A 4 -11.01 15.85 12.26
N ASP A 5 -11.98 16.18 11.39
CA ASP A 5 -13.35 15.64 11.49
C ASP A 5 -13.36 14.11 11.45
N THR A 6 -12.49 13.51 10.63
CA THR A 6 -12.33 12.05 10.56
C THR A 6 -11.80 11.48 11.88
N ILE A 7 -10.75 12.08 12.46
CA ILE A 7 -10.23 11.67 13.77
C ILE A 7 -11.31 11.77 14.84
N LEU A 8 -12.06 12.88 14.87
CA LEU A 8 -13.13 13.09 15.84
C LEU A 8 -14.25 12.05 15.69
N ALA A 9 -14.69 11.77 14.46
CA ALA A 9 -15.71 10.76 14.19
C ALA A 9 -15.28 9.34 14.63
N LEU A 10 -14.01 8.97 14.38
CA LEU A 10 -13.43 7.70 14.88
C LEU A 10 -13.43 7.59 16.42
N ASN A 11 -13.54 8.73 17.10
CA ASN A 11 -13.59 8.85 18.55
C ASN A 11 -15.00 9.11 19.08
N GLY A 12 -16.03 8.94 18.25
CA GLY A 12 -17.43 9.11 18.64
C GLY A 12 -17.88 10.58 18.72
N VAL A 13 -17.06 11.52 18.26
CA VAL A 13 -17.38 12.94 18.25
C VAL A 13 -17.84 13.36 16.85
N ASN A 14 -19.17 13.42 16.67
CA ASN A 14 -19.76 13.97 15.46
C ASN A 14 -19.85 15.50 15.57
N THR A 15 -18.98 16.21 14.83
CA THR A 15 -18.84 17.66 14.93
C THR A 15 -20.08 18.42 14.46
N THR A 16 -20.54 19.36 15.27
CA THR A 16 -21.57 20.35 14.88
C THR A 16 -20.99 21.46 14.00
N PRO A 17 -21.83 22.28 13.31
CA PRO A 17 -21.34 23.45 12.57
C PRO A 17 -20.54 24.44 13.45
N ALA A 18 -20.94 24.64 14.70
CA ALA A 18 -20.23 25.52 15.63
C ALA A 18 -18.83 24.97 15.95
N GLN A 19 -18.73 23.68 16.24
CA GLN A 19 -17.45 22.99 16.46
C GLN A 19 -16.55 23.04 15.22
N ARG A 20 -17.10 22.88 14.00
CA ARG A 20 -16.31 23.02 12.76
C ARG A 20 -15.76 24.43 12.56
N ASN A 21 -16.54 25.46 12.90
CA ASN A 21 -16.06 26.84 12.87
C ASN A 21 -14.93 27.06 13.88
N GLU A 22 -15.05 26.50 15.08
CA GLU A 22 -14.01 26.55 16.11
C GLU A 22 -12.73 25.84 15.67
N ILE A 23 -12.83 24.62 15.13
CA ILE A 23 -11.70 23.89 14.54
C ILE A 23 -11.03 24.72 13.44
N GLY A 24 -11.82 25.34 12.55
CA GLY A 24 -11.31 26.22 11.51
C GLY A 24 -10.53 27.41 12.07
N ASN A 25 -11.09 28.09 13.07
CA ASN A 25 -10.44 29.22 13.73
C ASN A 25 -9.14 28.81 14.45
N ALA A 26 -9.15 27.66 15.13
CA ALA A 26 -7.97 27.12 15.81
C ALA A 26 -6.83 26.82 14.81
N ILE A 27 -7.13 26.15 13.69
CA ILE A 27 -6.14 25.87 12.63
C ILE A 27 -5.56 27.17 12.06
N MET A 28 -6.40 28.18 11.81
CA MET A 28 -5.93 29.47 11.31
C MET A 28 -5.05 30.20 12.33
N SER A 29 -5.42 30.15 13.61
CA SER A 29 -4.62 30.72 14.69
C SER A 29 -3.27 30.02 14.83
N MET A 30 -3.25 28.69 14.75
CA MET A 30 -2.02 27.90 14.78
C MET A 30 -1.11 28.21 13.60
N HIS A 31 -1.68 28.33 12.39
CA HIS A 31 -0.93 28.74 11.22
C HIS A 31 -0.27 30.12 11.41
N ALA A 32 -0.96 31.06 12.05
CA ALA A 32 -0.43 32.40 12.34
C ALA A 32 0.66 32.41 13.42
N SER A 33 0.56 31.55 14.44
CA SER A 33 1.57 31.43 15.50
C SER A 33 2.76 30.52 15.13
N GLY A 34 2.62 29.73 14.07
CA GLY A 34 3.60 28.72 13.66
C GLY A 34 3.43 27.37 14.36
N ALA A 35 2.39 27.20 15.17
CA ALA A 35 2.04 25.93 15.81
C ALA A 35 1.63 24.87 14.77
N ARG A 36 2.06 23.62 14.99
CA ARG A 36 1.93 22.52 14.01
C ARG A 36 1.55 21.17 14.62
N THR A 37 1.59 21.06 15.94
CA THR A 37 1.43 19.79 16.67
C THR A 37 -0.04 19.55 17.08
N LEU A 38 -0.41 18.29 17.29
CA LEU A 38 -1.72 17.94 17.88
C LEU A 38 -1.80 18.39 19.34
N SER A 39 -0.67 18.39 20.05
CA SER A 39 -0.56 18.98 21.39
C SER A 39 -0.97 20.45 21.39
N GLU A 40 -0.40 21.27 20.51
CA GLU A 40 -0.76 22.69 20.40
C GLU A 40 -2.21 22.89 19.93
N PHE A 41 -2.70 22.03 19.02
CA PHE A 41 -4.10 22.04 18.62
C PHE A 41 -5.03 21.80 19.80
N SER A 42 -4.72 20.80 20.64
CA SER A 42 -5.51 20.48 21.85
C SER A 42 -5.58 21.66 22.83
N VAL A 43 -4.49 22.42 22.99
CA VAL A 43 -4.45 23.63 23.83
C VAL A 43 -5.24 24.79 23.22
N THR A 44 -5.26 24.90 21.88
CA THR A 44 -5.93 26.01 21.17
C THR A 44 -7.45 25.87 21.18
N ILE A 45 -7.95 24.63 21.07
CA ILE A 45 -9.39 24.33 21.10
C ILE A 45 -9.96 24.56 22.51
N GLN A 46 -11.17 25.13 22.58
CA GLN A 46 -11.89 25.36 23.83
C GLN A 46 -12.96 24.30 24.10
N ASP A 47 -13.53 23.69 23.06
CA ASP A 47 -14.50 22.61 23.17
C ASP A 47 -13.89 21.36 23.82
N GLU A 48 -14.41 21.01 25.00
CA GLU A 48 -13.90 19.90 25.82
C GLU A 48 -13.97 18.55 25.10
N ALA A 49 -15.06 18.27 24.38
CA ALA A 49 -15.26 16.98 23.72
C ALA A 49 -14.23 16.77 22.60
N ILE A 50 -13.87 17.83 21.87
CA ILE A 50 -12.80 17.80 20.88
C ILE A 50 -11.45 17.58 21.55
N ARG A 51 -11.14 18.30 22.64
CA ARG A 51 -9.86 18.12 23.34
C ARG A 51 -9.68 16.71 23.89
N GLU A 52 -10.72 16.17 24.54
CA GLU A 52 -10.69 14.81 25.07
C GLU A 52 -10.47 13.77 23.97
N ALA A 53 -11.13 13.93 22.82
CA ALA A 53 -10.94 13.04 21.67
C ALA A 53 -9.53 13.11 21.08
N ILE A 54 -8.93 14.31 21.00
CA ILE A 54 -7.58 14.50 20.46
C ILE A 54 -6.48 14.10 21.44
N LYS A 55 -6.72 14.20 22.76
CA LYS A 55 -5.71 13.98 23.81
C LYS A 55 -4.89 12.70 23.66
N GLN A 56 -5.50 11.61 23.21
CA GLN A 56 -4.78 10.34 23.02
C GLN A 56 -3.73 10.36 21.89
N TYR A 57 -3.85 11.29 20.94
CA TYR A 57 -2.91 11.49 19.83
C TYR A 57 -1.88 12.57 20.14
N THR A 58 -1.91 13.19 21.33
CA THR A 58 -0.91 14.19 21.74
C THR A 58 0.26 13.49 22.45
N VAL A 59 1.35 14.22 22.70
CA VAL A 59 2.51 13.70 23.45
C VAL A 59 2.16 13.16 24.85
N ASP A 60 1.07 13.68 25.46
CA ASP A 60 0.54 13.22 26.75
C ASP A 60 -0.35 11.97 26.62
N GLY A 61 -0.70 11.59 25.39
CA GLY A 61 -1.57 10.48 25.04
C GLY A 61 -0.81 9.19 24.77
N SER A 62 -1.52 8.06 24.82
CA SER A 62 -0.94 6.74 24.55
C SER A 62 -0.41 6.54 23.13
N MET A 63 -0.87 7.36 22.17
CA MET A 63 -0.55 7.27 20.75
C MET A 63 0.10 8.55 20.20
N GLY A 64 0.68 9.39 21.07
CA GLY A 64 1.38 10.61 20.65
C GLY A 64 2.54 10.37 19.68
N HIS A 65 3.21 9.22 19.81
CA HIS A 65 4.32 8.82 18.96
C HIS A 65 3.96 8.61 17.47
N LEU A 66 2.67 8.58 17.11
CA LEU A 66 2.24 8.35 15.73
C LEU A 66 2.20 9.64 14.89
N LEU A 67 1.65 10.72 15.44
CA LEU A 67 1.25 11.91 14.67
C LEU A 67 1.61 13.24 15.35
N ASP A 68 2.30 13.20 16.49
CA ASP A 68 2.63 14.40 17.25
C ASP A 68 4.14 14.55 17.42
N ALA A 69 4.72 15.43 16.60
CA ALA A 69 6.15 15.72 16.59
C ALA A 69 6.39 17.19 16.21
N GLU A 70 7.42 17.80 16.78
CA GLU A 70 7.83 19.19 16.46
C GLU A 70 8.21 19.34 14.97
N GLU A 71 8.85 18.31 14.41
CA GLU A 71 9.25 18.26 13.01
C GLU A 71 8.72 16.99 12.32
N ASP A 72 8.28 17.16 11.08
CA ASP A 72 7.88 16.06 10.21
C ASP A 72 9.12 15.45 9.53
N GLY A 73 9.59 14.33 10.08
CA GLY A 73 10.76 13.60 9.59
C GLY A 73 10.50 12.64 8.43
N LEU A 74 9.26 12.49 7.95
CA LEU A 74 8.98 11.56 6.87
C LEU A 74 9.60 12.08 5.57
N SER A 75 10.51 11.33 4.97
CA SER A 75 11.12 11.63 3.66
C SER A 75 10.85 10.50 2.68
N LEU A 76 10.32 10.83 1.49
CA LEU A 76 10.15 9.86 0.42
C LEU A 76 11.38 9.86 -0.48
N SER A 77 11.80 8.66 -0.91
CA SER A 77 12.84 8.44 -1.91
C SER A 77 12.28 7.72 -3.13
N ASP A 78 13.12 7.46 -4.14
CA ASP A 78 12.73 6.73 -5.36
C ASP A 78 12.19 5.32 -5.05
N PHE A 79 12.57 4.74 -3.91
CA PHE A 79 12.03 3.48 -3.42
C PHE A 79 11.66 3.61 -1.94
N THR A 80 10.37 3.65 -1.65
CA THR A 80 9.85 3.79 -0.28
C THR A 80 8.87 2.67 0.02
N VAL A 81 9.04 2.01 1.17
CA VAL A 81 8.17 0.93 1.65
C VAL A 81 7.59 1.35 3.00
N PHE A 82 6.28 1.18 3.14
CA PHE A 82 5.57 1.34 4.40
C PHE A 82 5.12 -0.04 4.89
N GLU A 83 5.72 -0.52 5.98
CA GLU A 83 5.17 -1.62 6.78
C GLU A 83 3.99 -1.05 7.58
N ILE A 84 2.85 -1.73 7.53
CA ILE A 84 1.60 -1.23 8.11
C ILE A 84 0.87 -2.28 8.95
N GLU A 85 1.34 -3.52 9.04
CA GLU A 85 0.69 -4.59 9.78
C GLU A 85 0.58 -4.24 11.27
N GLU A 86 1.67 -3.77 11.89
CA GLU A 86 1.65 -3.34 13.30
C GLU A 86 0.70 -2.15 13.50
N LEU A 87 0.72 -1.19 12.57
CA LEU A 87 -0.17 -0.03 12.59
C LEU A 87 -1.64 -0.46 12.51
N MET A 88 -1.97 -1.41 11.63
CA MET A 88 -3.33 -1.94 11.47
C MET A 88 -3.81 -2.69 12.72
N ASN A 89 -2.90 -3.36 13.43
CA ASN A 89 -3.20 -4.04 14.70
C ASN A 89 -3.56 -3.08 15.85
N LEU A 90 -3.25 -1.78 15.74
CA LEU A 90 -3.71 -0.76 16.69
C LEU A 90 -5.21 -0.45 16.55
N GLY A 91 -5.83 -0.86 15.44
CA GLY A 91 -7.24 -0.61 15.14
C GLY A 91 -7.48 0.69 14.37
N GLU A 92 -8.65 0.78 13.72
CA GLU A 92 -8.99 1.83 12.74
C GLU A 92 -8.84 3.24 13.30
N LYS A 93 -9.15 3.39 14.59
CA LYS A 93 -9.05 4.65 15.32
C LYS A 93 -7.64 5.26 15.28
N PHE A 94 -6.59 4.45 15.26
CA PHE A 94 -5.21 4.93 15.21
C PHE A 94 -4.58 4.73 13.82
N ALA A 95 -4.91 3.64 13.14
CA ALA A 95 -4.38 3.34 11.81
C ALA A 95 -4.84 4.36 10.75
N LEU A 96 -6.14 4.68 10.72
CA LEU A 96 -6.68 5.50 9.62
C LEU A 96 -6.11 6.92 9.57
N PRO A 97 -5.97 7.67 10.70
CA PRO A 97 -5.36 9.00 10.67
C PRO A 97 -3.95 9.00 10.07
N VAL A 98 -3.12 8.02 10.44
CA VAL A 98 -1.77 7.83 9.92
C VAL A 98 -1.79 7.53 8.43
N LEU A 99 -2.63 6.57 8.00
CA LEU A 99 -2.78 6.21 6.59
C LEU A 99 -3.22 7.40 5.72
N LEU A 100 -4.20 8.19 6.17
CA LEU A 100 -4.65 9.39 5.45
C LEU A 100 -3.53 10.42 5.30
N TYR A 101 -2.70 10.59 6.34
CA TYR A 101 -1.53 11.43 6.28
C TYR A 101 -0.50 10.88 5.27
N LEU A 102 -0.20 9.58 5.29
CA LEU A 102 0.70 8.94 4.31
C LEU A 102 0.20 9.12 2.87
N PHE A 103 -1.09 8.93 2.61
CA PHE A 103 -1.67 9.13 1.27
C PHE A 103 -1.50 10.58 0.81
N ARG A 104 -1.73 11.55 1.70
CA ARG A 104 -1.52 12.95 1.39
C ARG A 104 -0.06 13.24 1.05
N ARG A 105 0.89 12.62 1.75
CA ARG A 105 2.32 12.76 1.50
C ARG A 105 2.73 12.16 0.15
N ILE A 106 2.23 10.96 -0.17
CA ILE A 106 2.44 10.30 -1.45
C ILE A 106 1.89 11.15 -2.60
N GLU A 107 0.65 11.63 -2.49
CA GLU A 107 0.03 12.46 -3.53
C GLU A 107 0.81 13.75 -3.82
N ARG A 108 1.31 14.41 -2.77
CA ARG A 108 2.11 15.63 -2.92
C ARG A 108 3.48 15.38 -3.54
N ALA A 109 3.97 14.14 -3.49
CA ALA A 109 5.23 13.76 -4.13
C ALA A 109 5.08 13.50 -5.63
N LEU A 110 3.86 13.23 -6.11
CA LEU A 110 3.58 13.04 -7.53
C LEU A 110 3.55 14.38 -8.27
N LYS A 111 4.63 14.71 -8.96
CA LYS A 111 4.83 15.94 -9.74
C LYS A 111 4.74 15.71 -11.26
N GLY A 112 4.30 14.52 -11.69
CA GLY A 112 4.21 14.10 -13.10
C GLY A 112 5.32 13.16 -13.56
N GLN A 113 6.28 12.84 -12.70
CA GLN A 113 7.29 11.82 -12.95
C GLN A 113 6.66 10.42 -12.99
N PRO A 114 7.17 9.49 -13.83
CA PRO A 114 6.73 8.10 -13.81
C PRO A 114 6.84 7.54 -12.39
N SER A 115 5.71 7.09 -11.85
CA SER A 115 5.62 6.61 -10.47
C SER A 115 4.77 5.35 -10.40
N VAL A 116 5.07 4.49 -9.43
CA VAL A 116 4.26 3.29 -9.15
C VAL A 116 3.92 3.28 -7.67
N ILE A 117 2.63 3.20 -7.36
CA ILE A 117 2.13 2.90 -6.02
C ILE A 117 1.78 1.42 -5.99
N ILE A 118 2.45 0.66 -5.14
CA ILE A 118 2.21 -0.78 -4.96
C ILE A 118 1.40 -0.97 -3.68
N LEU A 119 0.27 -1.66 -3.81
CA LEU A 119 -0.62 -2.04 -2.72
C LEU A 119 -0.60 -3.57 -2.63
N ASP A 120 0.26 -4.09 -1.75
CA ASP A 120 0.38 -5.52 -1.49
C ASP A 120 -0.52 -5.92 -0.31
N GLU A 121 -1.41 -6.89 -0.52
CA GLU A 121 -2.41 -7.36 0.45
C GLU A 121 -3.20 -6.28 1.21
N ALA A 122 -3.41 -5.14 0.57
CA ALA A 122 -4.12 -3.98 1.10
C ALA A 122 -5.64 -4.19 1.30
N TRP A 123 -6.16 -5.42 1.18
CA TRP A 123 -7.60 -5.75 1.24
C TRP A 123 -8.18 -5.56 2.63
N LEU A 124 -7.40 -5.83 3.67
CA LEU A 124 -7.78 -5.54 5.05
C LEU A 124 -8.11 -4.06 5.21
N MET A 125 -7.33 -3.17 4.60
CA MET A 125 -7.60 -1.73 4.63
C MET A 125 -8.86 -1.36 3.83
N LEU A 126 -9.18 -2.10 2.75
CA LEU A 126 -10.37 -1.84 1.91
C LEU A 126 -11.71 -2.14 2.60
N GLY A 127 -11.70 -2.83 3.75
CA GLY A 127 -12.87 -2.92 4.62
C GLY A 127 -13.32 -1.53 5.12
N HIS A 128 -12.38 -0.60 5.30
CA HIS A 128 -12.69 0.74 5.80
C HIS A 128 -13.23 1.67 4.68
N PRO A 129 -14.41 2.30 4.83
CA PRO A 129 -15.02 3.13 3.79
C PRO A 129 -14.13 4.25 3.26
N ALA A 130 -13.38 4.94 4.13
CA ALA A 130 -12.50 6.03 3.71
C ALA A 130 -11.32 5.54 2.87
N PHE A 131 -10.72 4.40 3.22
CA PHE A 131 -9.61 3.84 2.44
C PHE A 131 -10.11 3.32 1.10
N ARG A 132 -11.25 2.62 1.09
CA ARG A 132 -11.91 2.20 -0.15
C ARG A 132 -12.21 3.38 -1.07
N ALA A 133 -12.76 4.48 -0.54
CA ALA A 133 -12.98 5.70 -1.32
C ALA A 133 -11.67 6.25 -1.91
N LYS A 134 -10.58 6.24 -1.12
CA LYS A 134 -9.28 6.73 -1.56
C LYS A 134 -8.66 5.88 -2.67
N ILE A 135 -8.68 4.57 -2.56
CA ILE A 135 -8.18 3.68 -3.62
C ILE A 135 -9.02 3.83 -4.89
N ARG A 136 -10.35 3.97 -4.76
CA ARG A 136 -11.23 4.26 -5.91
C ARG A 136 -10.87 5.58 -6.58
N GLU A 137 -10.57 6.62 -5.82
CA GLU A 137 -10.06 7.89 -6.34
C GLU A 137 -8.73 7.69 -7.07
N TRP A 138 -7.78 7.00 -6.44
CA TRP A 138 -6.45 6.76 -6.98
C TRP A 138 -6.47 6.06 -8.33
N LEU A 139 -7.22 4.97 -8.43
CA LEU A 139 -7.38 4.20 -9.67
C LEU A 139 -7.97 5.04 -10.82
N LYS A 140 -8.77 6.08 -10.51
CA LYS A 140 -9.40 6.95 -11.51
C LYS A 140 -8.54 8.16 -11.89
N VAL A 141 -7.83 8.74 -10.93
CA VAL A 141 -7.23 10.07 -11.06
C VAL A 141 -5.73 10.02 -11.33
N LEU A 142 -5.00 9.08 -10.71
CA LEU A 142 -3.54 9.09 -10.71
C LEU A 142 -2.89 8.87 -12.08
N ARG A 143 -3.65 8.35 -13.06
CA ARG A 143 -3.20 8.31 -14.47
C ARG A 143 -2.79 9.69 -15.00
N LYS A 144 -3.46 10.76 -14.54
CA LYS A 144 -3.15 12.14 -14.95
C LYS A 144 -1.84 12.65 -14.36
N ALA A 145 -1.39 12.04 -13.26
CA ALA A 145 -0.13 12.35 -12.60
C ALA A 145 1.02 11.44 -13.06
N ASN A 146 0.83 10.69 -14.16
CA ASN A 146 1.80 9.70 -14.66
C ASN A 146 2.15 8.62 -13.61
N CYS A 147 1.15 8.23 -12.81
CA CYS A 147 1.31 7.27 -11.73
C CYS A 147 0.45 6.03 -11.98
N LEU A 148 1.08 4.86 -11.93
CA LEU A 148 0.45 3.55 -11.95
C LEU A 148 0.08 3.14 -10.52
N VAL A 149 -1.10 2.53 -10.35
CA VAL A 149 -1.45 1.82 -9.11
C VAL A 149 -1.42 0.33 -9.42
N LEU A 150 -0.54 -0.40 -8.73
CA LEU A 150 -0.41 -1.86 -8.81
C LEU A 150 -1.01 -2.46 -7.53
N MET A 151 -1.99 -3.34 -7.68
CA MET A 151 -2.57 -4.09 -6.56
C MET A 151 -2.18 -5.55 -6.70
N ALA A 152 -1.72 -6.15 -5.60
CA ALA A 152 -1.39 -7.58 -5.53
C ALA A 152 -2.23 -8.26 -4.44
N THR A 153 -2.71 -9.48 -4.75
CA THR A 153 -3.49 -10.30 -3.82
C THR A 153 -3.34 -11.77 -4.10
N GLN A 154 -3.35 -12.56 -3.03
CA GLN A 154 -3.49 -14.00 -3.04
C GLN A 154 -4.96 -14.43 -3.00
N SER A 155 -5.87 -13.55 -2.54
CA SER A 155 -7.28 -13.86 -2.27
C SER A 155 -8.23 -12.95 -3.05
N LEU A 156 -8.72 -13.44 -4.19
CA LEU A 156 -9.74 -12.74 -4.97
C LEU A 156 -11.07 -12.60 -4.19
N SER A 157 -11.32 -13.50 -3.24
CA SER A 157 -12.45 -13.40 -2.30
C SER A 157 -12.37 -12.16 -1.43
N ASP A 158 -11.19 -11.79 -0.92
CA ASP A 158 -11.05 -10.59 -0.07
C ASP A 158 -11.25 -9.31 -0.88
N ALA A 159 -10.78 -9.31 -2.13
CA ALA A 159 -11.09 -8.26 -3.10
C ALA A 159 -12.59 -8.14 -3.40
N ALA A 160 -13.31 -9.27 -3.46
CA ALA A 160 -14.75 -9.26 -3.64
C ALA A 160 -15.48 -8.77 -2.38
N ASN A 161 -15.10 -9.24 -1.19
CA ASN A 161 -15.75 -8.94 0.08
C ASN A 161 -15.53 -7.49 0.55
N SER A 162 -14.39 -6.90 0.21
CA SER A 162 -14.11 -5.47 0.44
C SER A 162 -14.97 -4.53 -0.41
N GLY A 163 -15.65 -5.07 -1.43
CA GLY A 163 -16.55 -4.32 -2.28
C GLY A 163 -15.80 -3.32 -3.16
N ILE A 164 -14.63 -3.67 -3.69
CA ILE A 164 -13.91 -2.87 -4.71
C ILE A 164 -13.76 -3.62 -6.05
N LEU A 165 -14.28 -4.85 -6.16
CA LEU A 165 -14.12 -5.69 -7.34
C LEU A 165 -14.62 -5.02 -8.62
N ASP A 166 -15.74 -4.31 -8.55
CA ASP A 166 -16.29 -3.49 -9.64
C ASP A 166 -15.24 -2.49 -10.16
N VAL A 167 -14.59 -1.77 -9.25
CA VAL A 167 -13.60 -0.76 -9.63
C VAL A 167 -12.32 -1.38 -10.13
N ILE A 168 -11.91 -2.53 -9.59
CA ILE A 168 -10.78 -3.26 -10.15
C ILE A 168 -11.11 -3.66 -11.57
N VAL A 169 -12.26 -4.28 -11.82
CA VAL A 169 -12.65 -4.74 -13.15
C VAL A 169 -12.66 -3.58 -14.14
N GLU A 170 -13.29 -2.46 -13.79
CA GLU A 170 -13.48 -1.29 -14.65
C GLU A 170 -12.22 -0.42 -14.81
N SER A 171 -11.45 -0.21 -13.73
CA SER A 171 -10.37 0.79 -13.69
C SER A 171 -8.98 0.19 -13.89
N THR A 172 -8.84 -1.14 -13.89
CA THR A 172 -7.57 -1.81 -14.22
C THR A 172 -7.56 -2.30 -15.66
N ALA A 173 -6.81 -1.61 -16.53
CA ALA A 173 -6.67 -2.00 -17.93
C ALA A 173 -5.85 -3.30 -18.11
N THR A 174 -4.95 -3.59 -17.17
CA THR A 174 -4.08 -4.77 -17.18
C THR A 174 -4.35 -5.62 -15.96
N LYS A 175 -4.48 -6.92 -16.17
CA LYS A 175 -4.65 -7.94 -15.12
C LYS A 175 -3.67 -9.09 -15.38
N ILE A 176 -2.95 -9.51 -14.35
CA ILE A 176 -2.05 -10.66 -14.40
C ILE A 176 -2.60 -11.69 -13.43
N PHE A 177 -3.03 -12.83 -13.97
CA PHE A 177 -3.52 -13.95 -13.18
C PHE A 177 -2.42 -14.98 -13.03
N LEU A 178 -2.26 -15.46 -11.80
CA LEU A 178 -1.32 -16.54 -11.49
C LEU A 178 -2.02 -17.91 -11.61
N PRO A 179 -1.25 -18.99 -11.80
CA PRO A 179 -1.80 -20.34 -11.84
C PRO A 179 -2.55 -20.67 -10.55
N ASN A 180 -3.72 -21.27 -10.70
CA ASN A 180 -4.57 -21.67 -9.59
C ASN A 180 -5.23 -23.01 -9.90
N VAL A 181 -4.77 -24.08 -9.24
CA VAL A 181 -5.29 -25.45 -9.44
C VAL A 181 -6.78 -25.58 -9.08
N TYR A 182 -7.27 -24.71 -8.21
CA TYR A 182 -8.66 -24.63 -7.76
C TYR A 182 -9.52 -23.71 -8.65
N ALA A 183 -9.00 -23.24 -9.78
CA ALA A 183 -9.74 -22.33 -10.66
C ALA A 183 -11.04 -22.95 -11.23
N ARG A 184 -11.14 -24.28 -11.25
CA ARG A 184 -12.34 -25.01 -11.70
C ARG A 184 -13.43 -25.10 -10.63
N ASP A 185 -13.07 -24.89 -9.36
CA ASP A 185 -14.02 -24.96 -8.25
C ASP A 185 -15.12 -23.91 -8.44
N GLU A 186 -16.35 -24.23 -8.06
CA GLU A 186 -17.52 -23.45 -8.41
C GLU A 186 -17.42 -21.98 -7.98
N ASP A 187 -17.06 -21.73 -6.72
CA ASP A 187 -16.91 -20.40 -6.14
C ASP A 187 -15.77 -19.61 -6.80
N THR A 188 -14.60 -20.24 -6.94
CA THR A 188 -13.42 -19.63 -7.58
C THR A 188 -13.69 -19.29 -9.04
N SER A 189 -14.32 -20.20 -9.77
CA SER A 189 -14.71 -20.02 -11.16
C SER A 189 -15.71 -18.86 -11.31
N ALA A 190 -16.68 -18.74 -10.39
CA ALA A 190 -17.61 -17.62 -10.37
C ALA A 190 -16.89 -16.27 -10.15
N LEU A 191 -15.90 -16.21 -9.26
CA LEU A 191 -15.07 -15.02 -9.05
C LEU A 191 -14.26 -14.65 -10.30
N TYR A 192 -13.62 -15.62 -10.97
CA TYR A 192 -12.91 -15.36 -12.21
C TYR A 192 -13.84 -14.88 -13.33
N ARG A 193 -15.06 -15.41 -13.43
CA ARG A 193 -16.07 -14.91 -14.38
C ARG A 193 -16.44 -13.45 -14.10
N ARG A 194 -16.59 -13.07 -12.83
CA ARG A 194 -16.80 -11.66 -12.43
C ARG A 194 -15.62 -10.75 -12.83
N MET A 195 -14.41 -11.31 -12.92
CA MET A 195 -13.22 -10.64 -13.44
C MET A 195 -13.13 -10.61 -14.97
N GLY A 196 -14.14 -11.12 -15.68
CA GLY A 196 -14.21 -11.11 -17.14
C GLY A 196 -13.55 -12.31 -17.83
N LEU A 197 -13.22 -13.37 -17.07
CA LEU A 197 -12.64 -14.59 -17.64
C LEU A 197 -13.73 -15.53 -18.15
N ASN A 198 -13.46 -16.17 -19.28
CA ASN A 198 -14.30 -17.25 -19.81
C ASN A 198 -13.80 -18.63 -19.36
N ALA A 199 -14.58 -19.68 -19.64
CA ALA A 199 -14.25 -21.04 -19.25
C ALA A 199 -12.87 -21.52 -19.75
N ARG A 200 -12.48 -21.14 -20.99
CA ARG A 200 -11.17 -21.52 -21.54
C ARG A 200 -10.02 -20.84 -20.80
N GLN A 201 -10.21 -19.60 -20.38
CA GLN A 201 -9.17 -18.84 -19.65
C GLN A 201 -9.01 -19.36 -18.22
N ILE A 202 -10.12 -19.72 -17.58
CA ILE A 202 -10.12 -20.40 -16.29
C ILE A 202 -9.37 -21.74 -16.40
N GLU A 203 -9.60 -22.49 -17.48
CA GLU A 203 -8.88 -23.74 -17.75
C GLU A 203 -7.37 -23.52 -17.94
N ILE A 204 -6.97 -22.42 -18.56
CA ILE A 204 -5.55 -22.03 -18.66
C ILE A 204 -4.97 -21.80 -17.26
N LEU A 205 -5.67 -21.08 -16.37
CA LEU A 205 -5.19 -20.86 -14.99
C LEU A 205 -5.07 -22.17 -14.20
N ALA A 206 -5.99 -23.10 -14.41
CA ALA A 206 -6.01 -24.39 -13.74
C ALA A 206 -4.87 -25.33 -14.15
N THR A 207 -4.31 -25.14 -15.36
CA THR A 207 -3.31 -26.03 -15.96
C THR A 207 -1.92 -25.39 -16.10
N ALA A 208 -1.81 -24.08 -15.88
CA ALA A 208 -0.56 -23.35 -15.94
C ALA A 208 0.43 -23.78 -14.85
N ILE A 209 1.72 -23.64 -15.11
CA ILE A 209 2.80 -24.05 -14.21
C ILE A 209 3.06 -22.97 -13.15
N PRO A 210 2.83 -23.22 -11.85
CA PRO A 210 3.11 -22.26 -10.77
C PRO A 210 4.56 -21.77 -10.78
N LYS A 211 4.78 -20.52 -10.37
CA LYS A 211 6.11 -19.85 -10.30
C LYS A 211 6.88 -19.77 -11.63
N ARG A 212 6.21 -20.06 -12.74
CA ARG A 212 6.79 -20.01 -14.09
C ARG A 212 5.86 -19.32 -15.05
N GLN A 213 4.59 -19.72 -15.08
CA GLN A 213 3.63 -19.22 -16.04
C GLN A 213 2.70 -18.19 -15.41
N TYR A 214 2.40 -17.16 -16.19
CA TYR A 214 1.53 -16.06 -15.80
C TYR A 214 0.58 -15.77 -16.96
N TYR A 215 -0.67 -15.47 -16.63
CA TYR A 215 -1.71 -15.22 -17.62
C TYR A 215 -2.04 -13.73 -17.67
N TYR A 216 -1.58 -13.08 -18.73
CA TYR A 216 -1.76 -11.65 -18.99
C TYR A 216 -3.10 -11.39 -19.69
N VAL A 217 -3.81 -10.36 -19.25
CA VAL A 217 -5.05 -9.86 -19.86
C VAL A 217 -4.98 -8.34 -19.93
N SER A 218 -5.17 -7.79 -21.13
CA SER A 218 -5.30 -6.35 -21.38
C SER A 218 -6.15 -6.07 -22.61
N GLU A 219 -6.34 -4.79 -22.92
CA GLU A 219 -6.93 -4.32 -24.18
C GLU A 219 -6.12 -4.77 -25.42
N ASN A 220 -4.80 -4.90 -25.28
CA ASN A 220 -3.89 -5.32 -26.36
C ASN A 220 -3.92 -6.83 -26.63
N GLY A 221 -4.64 -7.60 -25.81
CA GLY A 221 -4.76 -9.05 -25.96
C GLY A 221 -4.51 -9.79 -24.66
N ARG A 222 -4.51 -11.12 -24.78
CA ARG A 222 -4.49 -12.05 -23.66
C ARG A 222 -3.55 -13.21 -23.97
N ARG A 223 -2.63 -13.54 -23.07
CA ARG A 223 -1.59 -14.54 -23.35
C ARG A 223 -1.07 -15.19 -22.07
N LEU A 224 -0.92 -16.51 -22.13
CA LEU A 224 -0.10 -17.26 -21.19
C LEU A 224 1.37 -17.10 -21.60
N TYR A 225 2.22 -16.69 -20.68
CA TYR A 225 3.64 -16.54 -20.92
C TYR A 225 4.47 -17.12 -19.77
N ASP A 226 5.68 -17.53 -20.08
CA ASP A 226 6.68 -17.92 -19.09
C ASP A 226 7.39 -16.65 -18.61
N LEU A 227 7.36 -16.39 -17.30
CA LEU A 227 8.20 -15.38 -16.66
C LEU A 227 9.63 -15.94 -16.66
N ALA A 228 10.32 -15.74 -17.77
CA ALA A 228 11.65 -16.26 -18.04
C ALA A 228 12.74 -15.51 -17.25
N LEU A 229 12.67 -15.61 -15.92
CA LEU A 229 13.71 -15.08 -15.04
C LEU A 229 14.98 -15.92 -15.24
N GLY A 230 16.07 -15.26 -15.61
CA GLY A 230 17.38 -15.89 -15.71
C GLY A 230 17.90 -16.33 -14.32
N PRO A 231 18.95 -17.17 -14.28
CA PRO A 231 19.51 -17.69 -13.04
C PRO A 231 19.89 -16.60 -12.03
N MET A 232 20.44 -15.48 -12.51
CA MET A 232 20.75 -14.32 -11.68
C MET A 232 19.50 -13.71 -11.03
N ALA A 233 18.44 -13.46 -11.80
CA ALA A 233 17.20 -12.91 -11.24
C ALA A 233 16.59 -13.89 -10.21
N LEU A 234 16.58 -15.19 -10.51
CA LEU A 234 16.09 -16.23 -9.59
C LEU A 234 16.94 -16.38 -8.32
N ALA A 235 18.20 -15.94 -8.31
CA ALA A 235 19.03 -15.93 -7.11
C ALA A 235 18.52 -14.94 -6.06
N PHE A 236 17.77 -13.91 -6.47
CA PHE A 236 17.21 -12.90 -5.58
C PHE A 236 15.68 -12.99 -5.47
N VAL A 237 15.00 -13.19 -6.60
CA VAL A 237 13.54 -13.26 -6.65
C VAL A 237 13.05 -14.49 -5.91
N GLY A 238 12.40 -14.27 -4.76
CA GLY A 238 11.85 -15.34 -3.92
C GLY A 238 12.80 -15.84 -2.82
N ALA A 239 13.98 -15.24 -2.64
CA ALA A 239 14.88 -15.50 -1.52
C ALA A 239 14.38 -14.83 -0.23
N SER A 240 13.12 -15.08 0.13
CA SER A 240 12.43 -14.49 1.28
C SER A 240 12.36 -15.42 2.49
N ASP A 241 12.87 -16.65 2.38
CA ASP A 241 12.93 -17.58 3.50
C ASP A 241 13.98 -17.15 4.54
N LYS A 242 13.79 -17.58 5.80
CA LYS A 242 14.62 -17.14 6.93
C LYS A 242 16.10 -17.49 6.75
N GLU A 243 16.41 -18.60 6.11
CA GLU A 243 17.78 -19.06 5.91
C GLU A 243 18.50 -18.22 4.86
N SER A 244 17.85 -17.97 3.72
CA SER A 244 18.36 -17.07 2.68
C SER A 244 18.59 -15.66 3.24
N VAL A 245 17.61 -15.11 3.96
CA VAL A 245 17.73 -13.76 4.55
C VAL A 245 18.85 -13.69 5.59
N ALA A 246 18.99 -14.69 6.46
CA ALA A 246 20.07 -14.74 7.44
C ALA A 246 21.45 -14.83 6.77
N THR A 247 21.55 -15.62 5.71
CA THR A 247 22.77 -15.76 4.92
C THR A 247 23.15 -14.44 4.26
N ILE A 248 22.20 -13.78 3.57
CA ILE A 248 22.42 -12.47 2.94
C ILE A 248 22.89 -11.44 3.98
N LYS A 249 22.23 -11.35 5.14
CA LYS A 249 22.64 -10.45 6.23
C LYS A 249 24.05 -10.74 6.74
N SER A 250 24.43 -12.02 6.85
CA SER A 250 25.78 -12.40 7.24
C SER A 250 26.82 -12.02 6.19
N LEU A 251 26.49 -12.15 4.91
CA LEU A 251 27.38 -11.74 3.81
C LEU A 251 27.52 -10.21 3.79
N GLU A 252 26.43 -9.47 3.93
CA GLU A 252 26.43 -8.01 4.02
C GLU A 252 27.30 -7.52 5.18
N ALA A 253 27.14 -8.12 6.37
CA ALA A 253 27.95 -7.77 7.54
C ALA A 253 29.45 -8.06 7.36
N LYS A 254 29.81 -9.09 6.58
CA LYS A 254 31.20 -9.53 6.38
C LYS A 254 31.89 -8.82 5.21
N PHE A 255 31.16 -8.54 4.14
CA PHE A 255 31.72 -8.12 2.85
C PHE A 255 31.22 -6.74 2.38
N GLY A 256 30.30 -6.10 3.11
CA GLY A 256 29.72 -4.82 2.70
C GLY A 256 29.07 -4.94 1.32
N HIS A 257 29.30 -3.99 0.43
CA HIS A 257 28.71 -3.96 -0.92
C HIS A 257 29.06 -5.18 -1.79
N GLU A 258 30.13 -5.91 -1.50
CA GLU A 258 30.56 -7.11 -2.24
C GLU A 258 29.71 -8.35 -1.93
N TRP A 259 28.77 -8.26 -0.97
CA TRP A 259 27.91 -9.39 -0.60
C TRP A 259 27.15 -9.99 -1.79
N VAL A 260 26.81 -9.16 -2.79
CA VAL A 260 26.11 -9.57 -4.02
C VAL A 260 26.97 -10.57 -4.81
N HIS A 261 28.27 -10.30 -4.93
CA HIS A 261 29.22 -11.19 -5.61
C HIS A 261 29.36 -12.52 -4.85
N GLU A 262 29.49 -12.47 -3.53
CA GLU A 262 29.61 -13.67 -2.69
C GLU A 262 28.33 -14.51 -2.70
N TRP A 263 27.16 -13.87 -2.69
CA TRP A 263 25.87 -14.54 -2.78
C TRP A 263 25.68 -15.28 -4.11
N LEU A 264 26.05 -14.64 -5.22
CA LEU A 264 26.01 -15.24 -6.54
C LEU A 264 27.05 -16.36 -6.68
N ALA A 265 28.27 -16.15 -6.20
CA ALA A 265 29.34 -17.15 -6.24
C ALA A 265 28.94 -18.43 -5.48
N GLY A 266 28.30 -18.30 -4.32
CA GLY A 266 27.74 -19.42 -3.56
C GLY A 266 26.65 -20.21 -4.30
N ARG A 267 26.06 -19.61 -5.34
CA ARG A 267 25.06 -20.22 -6.24
C ARG A 267 25.63 -20.61 -7.61
N GLY A 268 26.96 -20.55 -7.77
CA GLY A 268 27.65 -20.87 -9.02
C GLY A 268 27.40 -19.85 -10.13
N LEU A 269 27.08 -18.61 -9.78
CA LEU A 269 26.84 -17.51 -10.71
C LEU A 269 27.91 -16.43 -10.55
N ASN A 270 28.28 -15.78 -11.65
CA ASN A 270 29.17 -14.62 -11.62
C ASN A 270 28.43 -13.40 -12.16
N LEU A 271 28.42 -12.30 -11.38
CA LEU A 271 27.76 -11.07 -11.80
C LEU A 271 28.31 -10.54 -13.13
N ASN A 272 29.61 -10.72 -13.38
CA ASN A 272 30.27 -10.25 -14.59
C ASN A 272 29.76 -10.93 -15.86
N ASP A 273 29.21 -12.14 -15.76
CA ASP A 273 28.62 -12.87 -16.90
C ASP A 273 27.34 -12.20 -17.41
N TYR A 274 26.77 -11.28 -16.63
CA TYR A 274 25.52 -10.58 -16.92
C TYR A 274 25.69 -9.07 -17.11
N LEU A 275 26.90 -8.55 -16.94
CA LEU A 275 27.21 -7.13 -17.08
C LEU A 275 27.59 -6.72 -18.52
N GLU A 276 27.20 -7.49 -19.55
CA GLU A 276 27.49 -7.10 -20.94
C GLU A 276 26.81 -5.77 -21.34
N ALA A 277 27.65 -4.74 -21.40
CA ALA A 277 27.53 -3.42 -22.05
C ALA A 277 26.23 -2.63 -21.83
N ALA A 278 26.17 -1.90 -20.71
CA ALA A 278 25.34 -0.69 -20.60
C ALA A 278 25.78 0.39 -21.60
#